data_AF-A0A6C0HMW3-F1
#
_entry.id   AF-A0A6C0HMW3-F1
#
_cell.length_a   1.000
_cell.length_b   1.000
_cell.length_c   1.000
_cell.angle_alpha   90.00
_cell.angle_beta   90.00
_cell.angle_gamma   90.00
#
_symmetry.space_group_name_H-M   'P 1'
#
loop_
_entity.id
_entity.type
_entity.pdbx_description
1 polymer ?
#
loop_
_entity_poly.entity_id
_entity_poly.type
_entity_poly.pdbx_seq_one_letter_code
_entity_poly.pdbx_strand_id
1 'polypeptide(L)'
;MTQFIPKRYLPSQLSEKDRRRQKQGIQKSRRLYRQGIYVPRPHVTFKSKPSRHIARAKALFGVENILPTRELAKATGCPLAVLKGIVKKGEGAYYSGGSRPNQTAQSWGIARLASALTGGNASKVDFHLLRKCNPTKKAYRYAIKPKGLSKWIPKKN
;
A
#
# COMPACT_ATOMS: atom_id res chain seq x y z
N MET A 1 23.93 2.24 12.40
CA MET A 1 22.98 3.38 12.34
C MET A 1 21.55 2.90 12.52
N THR A 2 20.86 3.36 13.56
CA THR A 2 19.44 3.08 13.80
C THR A 2 18.59 3.83 12.78
N GLN A 3 18.13 3.13 11.75
CA GLN A 3 17.34 3.71 10.67
C GLN A 3 16.06 4.36 11.19
N PHE A 4 15.78 5.60 10.77
CA PHE A 4 14.61 6.37 11.17
C PHE A 4 13.29 5.58 11.03
N ILE A 5 12.41 5.72 12.02
CA ILE A 5 11.07 5.13 12.02
C ILE A 5 10.05 6.27 12.09
N PRO A 6 9.20 6.43 11.06
CA PRO A 6 8.19 7.49 11.04
C PRO A 6 7.26 7.46 12.26
N LYS A 7 6.87 8.64 12.77
CA LYS A 7 5.91 8.79 13.89
C LYS A 7 4.61 8.00 13.68
N ARG A 8 4.15 7.87 12.43
CA ARG A 8 2.96 7.05 12.09
C ARG A 8 3.10 5.56 12.40
N TYR A 9 4.32 5.02 12.54
CA TYR A 9 4.56 3.61 12.91
C TYR A 9 4.81 3.45 14.41
N LEU A 10 5.14 4.55 15.10
CA LEU A 10 5.30 4.63 16.55
C LEU A 10 4.41 5.78 17.11
N PRO A 11 3.07 5.69 16.96
CA PRO A 11 2.16 6.76 17.36
C PRO A 11 2.30 7.11 18.85
N SER A 12 2.03 8.36 19.23
CA SER A 12 2.17 8.83 20.63
C SER A 12 1.27 8.08 21.60
N GLN A 13 0.14 7.56 21.12
CA GLN A 13 -0.83 6.80 21.91
C GLN A 13 -0.34 5.43 22.39
N LEU A 14 0.79 4.92 21.89
CA LEU A 14 1.35 3.67 22.42
C LEU A 14 1.97 3.91 23.79
N SER A 15 1.69 2.99 24.73
CA SER A 15 2.44 2.87 25.98
C SER A 15 3.94 2.74 25.69
N GLU A 16 4.79 3.09 26.64
CA GLU A 16 6.23 2.96 26.45
C GLU A 16 6.65 1.51 26.15
N LYS A 17 6.05 0.55 26.83
CA LYS A 17 6.25 -0.89 26.61
C LYS A 17 5.90 -1.29 25.18
N ASP A 18 4.73 -0.88 24.68
CA ASP A 18 4.30 -1.21 23.32
C ASP A 18 5.10 -0.49 22.26
N ARG A 19 5.50 0.76 22.53
CA ARG A 19 6.40 1.52 21.66
C ARG A 19 7.73 0.78 21.50
N ARG A 20 8.32 0.28 22.59
CA ARG A 20 9.56 -0.52 22.56
C ARG A 20 9.36 -1.81 21.75
N ARG A 21 8.27 -2.56 21.99
CA ARG A 21 7.93 -3.79 21.24
C ARG A 21 7.76 -3.54 19.74
N GLN A 22 6.97 -2.54 19.36
CA GLN A 22 6.74 -2.17 17.96
C GLN A 22 8.04 -1.74 17.27
N LYS A 23 8.88 -0.94 17.95
CA LYS A 23 10.18 -0.50 17.45
C LYS A 23 11.11 -1.69 17.18
N GLN A 24 11.26 -2.58 18.16
CA GLN A 24 12.07 -3.79 18.03
C GLN A 24 11.55 -4.71 16.92
N GLY A 25 10.23 -4.90 16.81
CA GLY A 25 9.61 -5.68 15.75
C GLY A 25 9.89 -5.12 14.35
N ILE A 26 9.81 -3.80 14.17
CA ILE A 26 10.17 -3.13 12.90
C ILE A 26 11.65 -3.35 12.59
N GLN A 27 12.55 -3.12 13.55
CA GLN A 27 13.99 -3.28 13.34
C GLN A 27 14.37 -4.73 13.01
N LYS A 28 13.83 -5.70 13.76
CA LYS A 28 14.03 -7.14 13.52
C LYS A 28 13.59 -7.51 12.11
N SER A 29 12.39 -7.13 11.72
CA SER A 29 11.87 -7.45 10.38
C SER A 29 12.65 -6.79 9.26
N ARG A 30 13.11 -5.55 9.42
CA ARG A 30 13.95 -4.87 8.41
C ARG A 30 15.28 -5.61 8.19
N ARG A 31 15.90 -6.09 9.27
CA ARG A 31 17.14 -6.89 9.22
C ARG A 31 16.89 -8.22 8.52
N LEU A 32 15.90 -8.98 8.97
CA LEU A 32 15.58 -10.32 8.46
C LEU A 32 15.09 -10.30 7.00
N TYR A 33 14.37 -9.25 6.59
CA TYR A 33 13.91 -9.12 5.21
C TYR A 33 15.06 -9.11 4.19
N ARG A 34 16.21 -8.51 4.55
CA ARG A 34 17.41 -8.51 3.68
C ARG A 34 18.00 -9.91 3.51
N GLN A 35 17.69 -10.82 4.42
CA GLN A 35 18.10 -12.22 4.39
C GLN A 35 17.00 -13.12 3.77
N GLY A 36 15.94 -12.54 3.21
CA GLY A 36 14.80 -13.29 2.67
C GLY A 36 13.85 -13.86 3.74
N ILE A 37 13.99 -13.45 5.01
CA ILE A 37 13.18 -13.95 6.11
C ILE A 37 12.06 -12.95 6.45
N TYR A 38 10.81 -13.38 6.31
CA TYR A 38 9.62 -12.54 6.44
C TYR A 38 8.95 -12.72 7.80
N VAL A 39 9.13 -11.74 8.70
CA VAL A 39 8.56 -11.81 10.08
C VAL A 39 7.49 -10.75 10.28
N PRO A 40 6.28 -11.13 10.77
CA PRO A 40 5.21 -10.18 11.08
C PRO A 40 5.55 -9.29 12.28
N ARG A 41 4.74 -8.25 12.52
CA ARG A 41 4.88 -7.36 13.68
C ARG A 41 4.24 -7.98 14.93
N PRO A 42 4.77 -7.69 16.13
CA PRO A 42 4.08 -8.04 17.37
C PRO A 42 2.74 -7.32 17.46
N HIS A 43 1.78 -7.95 18.14
CA HIS A 43 0.58 -7.26 18.56
C HIS A 43 0.88 -6.31 19.72
N VAL A 44 0.28 -5.13 19.69
CA VAL A 44 0.40 -4.11 20.74
C VAL A 44 -0.97 -3.56 21.09
N THR A 45 -1.12 -2.93 22.25
CA THR A 45 -2.40 -2.33 22.66
C THR A 45 -2.64 -1.04 21.87
N PHE A 46 -3.31 -1.17 20.72
CA PHE A 46 -3.63 -0.06 19.83
C PHE A 46 -4.92 -0.30 19.06
N LYS A 47 -5.84 0.68 19.10
CA LYS A 47 -7.08 0.64 18.32
C LYS A 47 -6.82 0.98 16.85
N SER A 48 -6.88 -0.02 15.99
CA SER A 48 -6.73 0.14 14.54
C SER A 48 -7.93 0.88 13.93
N LYS A 49 -7.67 1.66 12.87
CA LYS A 49 -8.71 2.32 12.07
C LYS A 49 -8.73 1.75 10.65
N PRO A 50 -9.91 1.52 10.05
CA PRO A 50 -10.03 1.14 8.65
C PRO A 50 -9.39 2.17 7.70
N SER A 51 -8.90 1.69 6.55
CA SER A 51 -8.28 2.56 5.56
C SER A 51 -9.33 3.31 4.73
N ARG A 52 -9.28 4.65 4.75
CA ARG A 52 -10.11 5.50 3.87
C ARG A 52 -9.95 5.18 2.38
N HIS A 53 -8.78 4.67 1.96
CA HIS A 53 -8.54 4.31 0.56
C HIS A 53 -9.38 3.11 0.15
N ILE A 54 -9.60 2.15 1.06
CA ILE A 54 -10.44 0.98 0.80
C ILE A 54 -11.88 1.42 0.58
N ALA A 55 -12.44 2.21 1.50
CA ALA A 55 -13.80 2.73 1.36
C ALA A 55 -14.00 3.49 0.05
N ARG A 56 -13.06 4.39 -0.30
CA ARG A 56 -13.09 5.13 -1.56
C ARG A 56 -13.02 4.20 -2.78
N ALA A 57 -12.17 3.18 -2.76
CA ALA A 57 -12.01 2.27 -3.88
C ALA A 57 -13.27 1.40 -4.08
N LYS A 58 -13.86 0.90 -3.00
CA LYS A 58 -15.13 0.15 -3.05
C LYS A 58 -16.23 0.98 -3.71
N ALA A 59 -16.42 2.21 -3.25
CA ALA A 59 -17.39 3.14 -3.82
C ALA A 59 -17.10 3.50 -5.29
N LEU A 60 -15.82 3.71 -5.64
CA LEU A 60 -15.43 4.14 -6.99
C LEU A 60 -15.66 3.05 -8.06
N PHE A 61 -15.41 1.80 -7.69
CA PHE A 61 -15.45 0.65 -8.59
C PHE A 61 -16.71 -0.21 -8.43
N GLY A 62 -17.53 0.02 -7.40
CA GLY A 62 -18.75 -0.73 -7.14
C GLY A 62 -18.47 -2.19 -6.76
N VAL A 63 -17.44 -2.43 -5.95
CA VAL A 63 -17.02 -3.79 -5.54
C VAL A 63 -16.99 -3.92 -4.02
N GLU A 64 -17.27 -5.11 -3.51
CA GLU A 64 -17.30 -5.36 -2.08
C GLU A 64 -15.91 -5.41 -1.44
N ASN A 65 -14.90 -5.90 -2.17
CA ASN A 65 -13.53 -6.04 -1.68
C ASN A 65 -12.52 -5.58 -2.73
N ILE A 66 -11.33 -5.18 -2.26
CA ILE A 66 -10.24 -4.67 -3.12
C ILE A 66 -9.15 -5.74 -3.25
N LEU A 67 -9.53 -7.01 -3.30
CA LEU A 67 -8.60 -8.10 -3.53
C LEU A 67 -8.24 -8.16 -5.03
N PRO A 68 -7.05 -8.64 -5.40
CA PRO A 68 -6.68 -8.81 -6.79
C PRO A 68 -7.44 -9.99 -7.41
N THR A 69 -8.70 -9.75 -7.78
CA THR A 69 -9.63 -10.71 -8.39
C THR A 69 -9.91 -10.35 -9.84
N ARG A 70 -10.52 -11.28 -10.59
CA ARG A 70 -10.99 -11.01 -11.98
C ARG A 70 -12.04 -9.91 -12.02
N GLU A 71 -12.93 -9.88 -11.03
CA GLU A 71 -13.96 -8.84 -10.86
C GLU A 71 -13.32 -7.45 -10.73
N LEU A 72 -12.34 -7.29 -9.83
CA LEU A 72 -11.64 -6.01 -9.67
C LEU A 72 -10.85 -5.65 -10.93
N ALA A 73 -10.24 -6.63 -11.61
CA ALA A 73 -9.56 -6.41 -12.89
C ALA A 73 -10.50 -5.82 -13.94
N LYS A 74 -11.71 -6.38 -14.09
CA LYS A 74 -12.75 -5.89 -15.01
C LYS A 74 -13.23 -4.48 -14.63
N ALA A 75 -13.50 -4.25 -13.34
CA ALA A 75 -14.00 -2.96 -12.85
C ALA A 75 -12.97 -1.83 -13.02
N THR A 76 -11.69 -2.13 -12.76
CA THR A 76 -10.60 -1.15 -12.83
C THR A 76 -10.04 -0.97 -14.24
N GLY A 77 -10.16 -1.97 -15.10
CA GLY A 77 -9.47 -2.04 -16.39
C GLY A 77 -7.98 -2.39 -16.28
N CYS A 78 -7.53 -2.86 -15.11
CA CYS A 78 -6.15 -3.25 -14.89
C CYS A 78 -5.98 -4.77 -15.05
N PRO A 79 -4.92 -5.25 -15.72
CA PRO A 79 -4.60 -6.67 -15.75
C PRO A 79 -4.43 -7.24 -14.34
N LEU A 80 -4.83 -8.50 -14.14
CA LEU A 80 -4.71 -9.17 -12.84
C LEU A 80 -3.27 -9.17 -12.30
N ALA A 81 -2.29 -9.33 -13.19
CA ALA A 81 -0.87 -9.25 -12.87
C ALA A 81 -0.45 -7.88 -12.30
N VAL A 82 -1.04 -6.78 -12.80
CA VAL A 82 -0.80 -5.43 -12.28
C VAL A 82 -1.34 -5.31 -10.86
N LEU A 83 -2.56 -5.77 -10.61
CA LEU A 83 -3.18 -5.73 -9.29
C LEU A 83 -2.36 -6.53 -8.26
N LYS A 84 -2.00 -7.77 -8.60
CA LYS A 84 -1.14 -8.63 -7.77
C LYS A 84 0.23 -8.01 -7.52
N GLY A 85 0.83 -7.40 -8.55
CA GLY A 85 2.12 -6.72 -8.44
C GLY A 85 2.11 -5.57 -7.42
N ILE A 86 1.05 -4.75 -7.42
CA ILE A 86 0.92 -3.64 -6.46
C ILE A 86 0.74 -4.18 -5.02
N VAL A 87 -0.07 -5.22 -4.84
CA VAL A 87 -0.26 -5.87 -3.52
C VAL A 87 1.07 -6.43 -3.01
N LYS A 88 1.80 -7.19 -3.84
CA LYS A 88 3.13 -7.75 -3.51
C LYS A 88 4.14 -6.67 -3.12
N LYS A 89 4.14 -5.52 -3.81
CA LYS A 89 5.00 -4.37 -3.42
C LYS A 89 4.59 -3.77 -2.07
N GLY A 90 3.31 -3.74 -1.76
CA GLY A 90 2.84 -3.30 -0.44
C GLY A 90 3.26 -4.27 0.66
N GLU A 91 3.11 -5.58 0.45
CA GLU A 91 3.62 -6.61 1.36
C GLU A 91 5.13 -6.48 1.56
N GLY A 92 5.90 -6.30 0.49
CA GLY A 92 7.33 -6.04 0.58
C GLY A 92 7.66 -4.78 1.41
N ALA A 93 6.89 -3.70 1.25
CA ALA A 93 7.06 -2.47 2.03
C ALA A 93 6.73 -2.65 3.52
N TYR A 94 5.79 -3.53 3.86
CA TYR A 94 5.48 -3.89 5.24
C TYR A 94 6.72 -4.46 5.95
N TYR A 95 7.41 -5.40 5.32
CA TYR A 95 8.60 -6.05 5.90
C TYR A 95 9.85 -5.17 5.85
N SER A 96 10.11 -4.51 4.72
CA SER A 96 11.33 -3.73 4.47
C SER A 96 11.32 -2.32 5.09
N GLY A 97 10.14 -1.71 5.24
CA GLY A 97 9.99 -0.35 5.75
C GLY A 97 9.34 -0.29 7.13
N GLY A 98 8.38 -1.15 7.40
CA GLY A 98 7.56 -1.12 8.61
C GLY A 98 6.12 -0.70 8.33
N SER A 99 5.30 -0.71 9.37
CA SER A 99 3.86 -0.50 9.28
C SER A 99 3.34 0.23 10.50
N ARG A 100 2.09 0.67 10.39
CA ARG A 100 1.30 1.05 11.58
C ARG A 100 1.15 -0.17 12.51
N PRO A 101 0.91 0.05 13.81
CA PRO A 101 0.59 -1.02 14.76
C PRO A 101 -0.55 -1.91 14.26
N ASN A 102 -0.49 -3.19 14.62
CA ASN A 102 -1.54 -4.20 14.37
C ASN A 102 -1.98 -4.31 12.89
N GLN A 103 -1.04 -4.13 11.95
CA GLN A 103 -1.26 -4.36 10.53
C GLN A 103 -0.65 -5.70 10.10
N THR A 104 -1.21 -6.29 9.04
CA THR A 104 -0.64 -7.45 8.35
C THR A 104 -0.01 -7.02 7.03
N ALA A 105 0.86 -7.85 6.46
CA ALA A 105 1.43 -7.59 5.14
C ALA A 105 0.32 -7.47 4.08
N GLN A 106 -0.68 -8.36 4.14
CA GLN A 106 -1.81 -8.39 3.23
C GLN A 106 -2.68 -7.12 3.36
N SER A 107 -3.06 -6.70 4.57
CA SER A 107 -3.85 -5.48 4.75
C SER A 107 -3.11 -4.24 4.25
N TRP A 108 -1.78 -4.21 4.42
CA TRP A 108 -0.91 -3.17 3.90
C TRP A 108 -0.85 -3.17 2.36
N GLY A 109 -0.76 -4.34 1.75
CA GLY A 109 -0.83 -4.57 0.30
C GLY A 109 -2.14 -4.10 -0.32
N ILE A 110 -3.28 -4.51 0.26
CA ILE A 110 -4.61 -4.14 -0.22
C ILE A 110 -4.84 -2.63 -0.06
N ALA A 111 -4.42 -2.04 1.07
CA ALA A 111 -4.52 -0.59 1.26
C ALA A 111 -3.67 0.19 0.24
N ARG A 112 -2.49 -0.34 -0.12
CA ARG A 112 -1.64 0.22 -1.19
C ARG A 112 -2.35 0.11 -2.54
N LEU A 113 -2.92 -1.05 -2.87
CA LEU A 113 -3.69 -1.26 -4.11
C LEU A 113 -4.84 -0.26 -4.22
N ALA A 114 -5.64 -0.11 -3.17
CA ALA A 114 -6.74 0.84 -3.13
C ALA A 114 -6.25 2.29 -3.30
N SER A 115 -5.14 2.66 -2.64
CA SER A 115 -4.53 3.97 -2.82
C SER A 115 -4.04 4.20 -4.25
N ALA A 116 -3.44 3.18 -4.88
CA ALA A 116 -2.94 3.26 -6.25
C ALA A 116 -4.06 3.44 -7.27
N LEU A 117 -5.13 2.65 -7.16
CA LEU A 117 -6.27 2.68 -8.08
C LEU A 117 -7.11 3.98 -7.97
N THR A 118 -7.09 4.63 -6.80
CA THR A 118 -7.90 5.84 -6.53
C THR A 118 -7.12 7.15 -6.67
N GLY A 119 -5.88 7.10 -7.17
CA GLY A 119 -5.05 8.30 -7.38
C GLY A 119 -4.36 8.84 -6.13
N GLY A 120 -4.22 8.04 -5.07
CA GLY A 120 -3.45 8.38 -3.87
C GLY A 120 -1.94 8.32 -4.10
N ASN A 121 -1.12 8.54 -3.07
CA ASN A 121 0.35 8.58 -3.22
C ASN A 121 0.96 7.30 -3.80
N ALA A 122 0.35 6.13 -3.56
CA ALA A 122 0.81 4.88 -4.16
C ALA A 122 0.69 4.89 -5.70
N SER A 123 -0.24 5.65 -6.27
CA SER A 123 -0.40 5.75 -7.73
C SER A 123 0.85 6.34 -8.40
N LYS A 124 1.51 7.31 -7.75
CA LYS A 124 2.77 7.88 -8.23
C LYS A 124 3.89 6.85 -8.24
N VAL A 125 4.03 6.13 -7.12
CA VAL A 125 5.10 5.14 -6.94
C VAL A 125 4.90 3.93 -7.86
N ASP A 126 3.66 3.53 -8.08
CA ASP A 126 3.29 2.34 -8.85
C ASP A 126 2.79 2.66 -10.26
N PHE A 127 2.99 3.89 -10.76
CA PHE A 127 2.52 4.30 -12.08
C PHE A 127 3.08 3.43 -13.20
N HIS A 128 4.33 2.96 -13.08
CA HIS A 128 4.94 2.04 -14.04
C HIS A 128 4.15 0.73 -14.22
N LEU A 129 3.35 0.32 -13.24
CA LEU A 129 2.40 -0.79 -13.33
C LEU A 129 1.03 -0.29 -13.84
N LEU A 130 0.52 0.81 -13.28
CA LEU A 130 -0.80 1.36 -13.63
C LEU A 130 -0.89 1.83 -15.09
N ARG A 131 0.23 2.22 -15.73
CA ARG A 131 0.26 2.58 -17.16
C ARG A 131 -0.09 1.42 -18.10
N LYS A 132 -0.06 0.17 -17.59
CA LYS A 132 -0.48 -1.03 -18.31
C LYS A 132 -2.00 -1.29 -18.20
N CYS A 133 -2.73 -0.49 -17.43
CA CYS A 133 -4.18 -0.56 -17.36
C CYS A 133 -4.83 0.13 -18.57
N ASN A 134 -6.09 -0.19 -18.85
CA ASN A 134 -6.87 0.43 -19.91
C ASN A 134 -6.98 1.96 -19.71
N PRO A 135 -6.50 2.79 -20.65
CA PRO A 135 -6.50 4.26 -20.53
C PRO A 135 -7.88 4.89 -20.39
N THR A 136 -8.94 4.23 -20.88
CA THR A 136 -10.31 4.76 -20.84
C THR A 136 -10.97 4.56 -19.47
N LYS A 137 -10.46 3.63 -18.65
CA LYS A 137 -11.06 3.24 -17.37
C LYS A 137 -10.65 4.17 -16.23
N LYS A 138 -11.49 4.22 -15.20
CA LYS A 138 -11.33 5.12 -14.04
C LYS A 138 -9.95 4.96 -13.39
N ALA A 139 -9.46 3.73 -13.16
CA ALA A 139 -8.18 3.52 -12.48
C ALA A 139 -7.01 4.24 -13.16
N TYR A 140 -6.87 4.12 -14.48
CA TYR A 140 -5.84 4.82 -15.25
C TYR A 140 -6.03 6.33 -15.19
N ARG A 141 -7.26 6.82 -15.41
CA ARG A 141 -7.58 8.26 -15.34
C ARG A 141 -7.26 8.86 -13.97
N TYR A 142 -7.46 8.12 -12.88
CA TYR A 142 -7.08 8.54 -11.54
C TYR A 142 -5.58 8.44 -11.30
N ALA A 143 -4.89 7.47 -11.92
CA ALA A 143 -3.45 7.31 -11.80
C ALA A 143 -2.66 8.47 -12.38
N ILE A 144 -3.17 9.14 -13.43
CA ILE A 144 -2.52 10.29 -14.10
C ILE A 144 -2.83 11.66 -13.48
N LYS A 145 -3.86 11.76 -12.63
CA LYS A 145 -4.27 13.01 -11.94
C LYS A 145 -3.32 13.55 -10.86
N PRO A 146 -2.49 12.76 -10.14
CA PRO A 146 -1.68 13.28 -9.04
C PRO A 146 -0.69 14.35 -9.52
N LYS A 147 -0.63 15.51 -8.83
CA LYS A 147 0.33 16.58 -9.13
C LYS A 147 1.76 16.03 -9.26
N GLY A 148 2.43 16.36 -10.37
CA GLY A 148 3.80 15.95 -10.69
C GLY A 148 3.94 14.77 -11.65
N LEU A 149 2.85 14.07 -12.00
CA LEU A 149 2.91 12.96 -12.95
C LEU A 149 2.90 13.40 -14.43
N SER A 150 2.42 14.61 -14.71
CA SER A 150 2.38 15.20 -16.07
C SER A 150 3.75 15.28 -16.74
N LYS A 151 4.84 15.34 -15.95
CA LYS A 151 6.21 15.34 -16.44
C LYS A 151 6.67 13.98 -17.02
N TRP A 152 5.97 12.90 -16.69
CA TRP A 152 6.33 11.52 -17.03
C TRP A 152 5.37 10.88 -18.04
N ILE A 153 4.35 11.61 -18.49
CA ILE A 153 3.46 11.18 -19.56
C ILE A 153 4.08 11.68 -20.86
N PRO A 154 4.42 10.81 -21.83
CA PRO A 154 4.90 11.26 -23.13
C PRO A 154 3.87 12.23 -23.71
N LYS A 155 4.30 13.42 -24.12
CA LYS A 155 3.44 14.28 -24.94
C LYS A 155 3.13 13.48 -26.20
N LYS A 156 1.85 13.32 -26.53
CA LYS A 156 1.49 12.85 -27.87
C LYS A 156 2.00 13.91 -28.84
N ASN A 157 2.87 13.52 -29.76
CA ASN A 157 3.16 14.28 -30.96
C ASN A 157 1.93 14.25 -31.86
#